data_AF-F2LT04-F1
#
_entry.id   AF-F2LT04-F1
#
_cell.length_a   1.000
_cell.length_b   1.000
_cell.length_c   1.000
_cell.angle_alpha   90.00
_cell.angle_beta   90.00
_cell.angle_gamma   90.00
#
_symmetry.space_group_name_H-M   'P 1'
#
loop_
_entity.id
_entity.type
_entity.pdbx_description
1 polymer ?
#
loop_
_entity_poly.entity_id
_entity_poly.type
_entity_poly.pdbx_seq_one_letter_code
_entity_poly.pdbx_strand_id
1 'polypeptide(L)'
;MGHFTESKKRVPRPRNALFFVLLSSPEVRVLPNRLNSRIADVITQTIAEERSATDTTSPAWRQRCEVAQVAMFTDSDRRIFLSSIANRRGEAAAKALEQSADALRTQAIFQLARKPS
;
A
#
# COMPACT_ATOMS: atom_id res chain seq x y z
N MET A 1 -45.44 -7.53 15.86
CA MET A 1 -44.17 -7.83 16.55
C MET A 1 -43.24 -8.47 15.53
N GLY A 2 -42.23 -7.73 15.07
CA GLY A 2 -41.36 -8.13 13.96
C GLY A 2 -40.19 -8.99 14.43
N HIS A 3 -40.07 -10.19 13.87
CA HIS A 3 -38.88 -11.02 14.01
C HIS A 3 -37.89 -10.67 12.90
N PHE A 4 -36.80 -10.00 13.28
CA PHE A 4 -35.68 -9.68 12.41
C PHE A 4 -34.77 -10.91 12.33
N THR A 5 -34.77 -11.60 11.20
CA THR A 5 -33.86 -12.73 10.96
C THR A 5 -32.46 -12.21 10.67
N GLU A 6 -31.53 -12.46 11.59
CA GLU A 6 -30.11 -12.11 11.47
C GLU A 6 -29.47 -12.89 10.32
N SER A 7 -29.25 -12.19 9.20
CA SER A 7 -28.62 -12.74 8.01
C SER A 7 -27.11 -12.84 8.24
N LYS A 8 -26.65 -14.06 8.49
CA LYS A 8 -25.24 -14.45 8.70
C LYS A 8 -24.41 -14.03 7.48
N LYS A 9 -23.80 -12.85 7.53
CA LYS A 9 -22.92 -12.31 6.49
C LYS A 9 -21.75 -13.27 6.27
N ARG A 10 -21.81 -14.05 5.18
CA ARG A 10 -20.64 -14.78 4.68
C ARG A 10 -19.60 -13.75 4.28
N VAL A 11 -18.48 -13.75 4.98
CA VAL A 11 -17.28 -13.00 4.59
C VAL A 11 -16.82 -13.54 3.24
N PRO A 12 -16.82 -12.73 2.16
CA PRO A 12 -16.22 -13.18 0.91
C PRO A 12 -14.71 -13.29 1.14
N ARG A 13 -14.18 -14.51 1.03
CA ARG A 13 -12.72 -14.73 0.99
C ARG A 13 -12.16 -13.94 -0.21
N PRO A 14 -11.14 -13.10 -0.02
CA PRO A 14 -10.54 -12.38 -1.13
C PRO A 14 -9.85 -13.38 -2.06
N ARG A 15 -10.23 -13.34 -3.35
CA ARG A 15 -9.63 -14.11 -4.45
C ARG A 15 -8.14 -13.80 -4.72
N ASN A 16 -7.54 -12.86 -3.99
CA ASN A 16 -6.13 -12.45 -4.11
C ASN A 16 -5.27 -12.89 -2.91
N ALA A 17 -5.55 -14.06 -2.34
CA ALA A 17 -4.71 -14.66 -1.30
C ALA A 17 -3.26 -14.94 -1.77
N LEU A 18 -2.99 -14.93 -3.08
CA LEU A 18 -1.65 -15.14 -3.65
C LEU A 18 -0.71 -13.93 -3.49
N PHE A 19 -1.22 -12.71 -3.32
CA PHE A 19 -0.35 -11.54 -3.13
C PHE A 19 0.18 -11.39 -1.70
N PHE A 20 -0.55 -11.94 -0.72
CA PHE A 20 -0.16 -11.90 0.70
C PHE A 20 0.96 -12.90 1.04
N VAL A 21 1.22 -13.89 0.19
CA VAL A 21 2.16 -14.98 0.47
C VAL A 21 3.62 -14.61 0.18
N LEU A 22 3.89 -13.61 -0.67
CA LEU A 22 5.28 -13.24 -1.03
C LEU A 22 6.00 -12.36 0.02
N LEU A 23 5.34 -11.96 1.11
CA LEU A 23 5.95 -11.19 2.20
C LEU A 23 6.44 -12.06 3.38
N SER A 24 6.38 -13.39 3.28
CA SER A 24 6.81 -14.33 4.33
C SER A 24 7.95 -15.24 3.88
N SER A 25 9.10 -14.65 3.53
CA SER A 25 10.37 -15.40 3.47
C SER A 25 11.34 -14.80 4.48
N PRO A 26 11.70 -15.52 5.55
CA PRO A 26 12.76 -15.11 6.46
C PRO A 26 14.12 -15.51 5.90
N GLU A 27 15.15 -14.81 6.37
CA GLU A 27 16.57 -14.98 6.06
C GLU A 27 17.10 -14.13 4.89
N VAL A 28 17.73 -13.00 5.26
CA VAL A 28 19.15 -12.69 5.00
C VAL A 28 19.44 -11.27 5.53
N ARG A 29 20.36 -11.18 6.50
CA ARG A 29 21.09 -9.99 7.03
C ARG A 29 20.56 -8.60 6.64
N VAL A 30 19.73 -7.99 7.50
CA VAL A 30 19.05 -6.70 7.24
C VAL A 30 19.67 -5.55 8.03
N LEU A 31 20.44 -4.66 7.38
CA LEU A 31 20.78 -3.34 7.95
C LEU A 31 21.02 -2.15 6.98
N PRO A 32 20.61 -2.19 5.69
CA PRO A 32 20.23 -0.97 4.97
C PRO A 32 18.71 -0.79 4.83
N ASN A 33 17.93 -1.85 5.09
CA ASN A 33 16.50 -1.87 4.78
C ASN A 33 15.57 -1.57 5.96
N ARG A 34 16.09 -1.32 7.17
CA ARG A 34 15.22 -1.08 8.34
C ARG A 34 14.32 0.14 8.17
N LEU A 35 14.83 1.22 7.57
CA LEU A 35 14.02 2.41 7.32
C LEU A 35 12.94 2.13 6.26
N ASN A 36 13.29 1.49 5.15
CA ASN A 36 12.33 1.11 4.11
C ASN A 36 11.25 0.17 4.65
N SER A 37 11.64 -0.85 5.42
CA SER A 37 10.70 -1.76 6.08
C SER A 37 9.77 -0.99 7.03
N ARG A 38 10.29 -0.12 7.88
CA ARG A 38 9.46 0.70 8.79
C ARG A 38 8.53 1.66 8.06
N ILE A 39 8.99 2.27 6.97
CA ILE A 39 8.15 3.11 6.09
C ILE A 39 7.03 2.26 5.50
N ALA A 40 7.36 1.05 5.00
CA ALA A 40 6.38 0.14 4.44
C ALA A 40 5.36 -0.33 5.48
N ASP A 41 5.78 -0.59 6.73
CA ASP A 41 4.88 -0.93 7.83
C ASP A 41 3.91 0.21 8.14
N VAL A 42 4.41 1.45 8.24
CA VAL A 42 3.56 2.64 8.48
C VAL A 42 2.56 2.85 7.36
N ILE A 43 3.00 2.73 6.10
CA ILE A 43 2.10 2.84 4.94
C ILE A 43 1.06 1.72 4.96
N THR A 44 1.45 0.49 5.29
CA THR A 44 0.54 -0.66 5.39
C THR A 44 -0.53 -0.42 6.45
N GLN A 45 -0.13 0.05 7.63
CA GLN A 45 -1.05 0.41 8.71
C GLN A 45 -2.00 1.54 8.28
N THR A 46 -1.46 2.59 7.65
CA THR A 46 -2.25 3.73 7.14
C THR A 46 -3.32 3.25 6.15
N ILE A 47 -2.95 2.40 5.18
CA ILE A 47 -3.90 1.86 4.20
C ILE A 47 -4.92 0.93 4.86
N ALA A 48 -4.53 0.14 5.85
CA ALA A 48 -5.46 -0.73 6.59
C ALA A 48 -6.53 0.09 7.33
N GLU A 49 -6.13 1.20 7.95
CA GLU A 49 -7.05 2.14 8.60
C GLU A 49 -7.98 2.80 7.58
N GLU A 50 -7.45 3.36 6.50
CA GLU A 50 -8.25 3.98 5.44
C GLU A 50 -9.26 2.99 4.81
N ARG A 51 -8.85 1.73 4.63
CA ARG A 51 -9.68 0.66 4.06
C ARG A 51 -10.95 0.42 4.87
N SER A 52 -10.87 0.58 6.19
CA SER A 52 -12.00 0.34 7.08
C SER A 52 -13.13 1.37 6.92
N ALA A 53 -12.80 2.56 6.42
CA ALA A 53 -13.71 3.70 6.30
C ALA A 53 -14.05 4.07 4.84
N THR A 54 -13.45 3.41 3.84
CA THR A 54 -13.53 3.79 2.42
C THR A 54 -14.17 2.71 1.56
N ASP A 55 -14.89 3.12 0.51
CA ASP A 55 -15.34 2.18 -0.53
C ASP A 55 -14.14 1.62 -1.31
N THR A 56 -13.82 0.37 -0.99
CA THR A 56 -12.69 -0.36 -1.58
C THR A 56 -12.89 -0.75 -3.05
N THR A 57 -14.09 -0.57 -3.61
CA THR A 57 -14.38 -0.88 -5.01
C THR A 57 -14.16 0.31 -5.95
N SER A 58 -14.04 1.51 -5.38
CA SER A 58 -13.92 2.76 -6.14
C SER A 58 -12.60 2.86 -6.93
N PRO A 59 -12.59 3.52 -8.11
CA PRO A 59 -11.36 3.81 -8.83
C PRO A 59 -10.36 4.64 -8.02
N ALA A 60 -10.87 5.56 -7.19
CA ALA A 60 -10.05 6.37 -6.28
C ALA A 60 -9.29 5.49 -5.27
N TRP A 61 -9.95 4.47 -4.70
CA TRP A 61 -9.29 3.53 -3.80
C TRP A 61 -8.20 2.71 -4.50
N ARG A 62 -8.44 2.27 -5.75
CA ARG A 62 -7.42 1.56 -6.52
C ARG A 62 -6.20 2.42 -6.79
N GLN A 63 -6.41 3.69 -7.15
CA GLN A 63 -5.31 4.65 -7.34
C GLN A 63 -4.56 4.88 -6.02
N ARG A 64 -5.28 4.99 -4.89
CA ARG A 64 -4.67 5.11 -3.56
C ARG A 64 -3.79 3.91 -3.20
N CYS A 65 -4.24 2.69 -3.51
CA CYS A 65 -3.46 1.47 -3.32
C CYS A 65 -2.24 1.40 -4.26
N GLU A 66 -2.37 1.88 -5.51
CA GLU A 66 -1.25 1.95 -6.46
C GLU A 66 -0.16 2.90 -5.95
N VAL A 67 -0.55 4.09 -5.46
CA VAL A 67 0.38 5.04 -4.82
C VAL A 67 1.08 4.40 -3.61
N ALA A 68 0.32 3.70 -2.75
CA ALA A 68 0.87 3.04 -1.57
C ALA A 68 1.90 1.96 -1.94
N GLN A 69 1.60 1.15 -2.95
CA GLN A 69 2.52 0.13 -3.45
C GLN A 69 3.84 0.75 -3.92
N VAL A 70 3.78 1.81 -4.73
CA VAL A 70 4.98 2.51 -5.22
C VAL A 70 5.77 3.15 -4.08
N ALA A 71 5.09 3.70 -3.08
CA ALA A 71 5.71 4.29 -1.91
C ALA A 71 6.44 3.25 -1.03
N MET A 72 6.03 1.98 -1.07
CA MET A 72 6.67 0.89 -0.32
C MET A 72 7.90 0.30 -1.03
N PHE A 73 8.05 0.54 -2.34
CA PHE A 73 9.17 0.00 -3.11
C PHE A 73 10.53 0.56 -2.69
N THR A 74 11.56 -0.25 -2.93
CA THR A 74 12.95 0.23 -2.97
C THR A 74 13.13 1.21 -4.14
N ASP A 75 14.18 2.03 -4.11
CA ASP A 75 14.45 2.96 -5.21
C ASP A 75 14.61 2.26 -6.56
N SER A 76 15.23 1.07 -6.59
CA SER A 76 15.39 0.28 -7.82
C SER A 76 14.05 -0.24 -8.35
N ASP A 77 13.24 -0.86 -7.49
CA ASP A 77 11.92 -1.39 -7.88
C ASP A 77 10.98 -0.27 -8.34
N ARG A 78 11.03 0.87 -7.64
CA ARG A 78 10.25 2.07 -7.98
C ARG A 78 10.58 2.58 -9.37
N ARG A 79 11.88 2.66 -9.73
CA ARG A 79 12.30 3.10 -11.07
C ARG A 79 11.81 2.16 -12.18
N ILE A 80 11.92 0.84 -11.97
CA ILE A 80 11.45 -0.17 -12.93
C ILE A 80 9.93 -0.06 -13.11
N PHE A 81 9.19 0.04 -12.01
CA PHE A 81 7.74 0.15 -12.04
C PHE A 81 7.29 1.43 -12.74
N LEU A 82 7.85 2.59 -12.37
CA LEU A 82 7.50 3.88 -12.98
C LEU A 82 7.84 3.93 -14.47
N SER A 83 8.95 3.34 -14.91
CA SER A 83 9.26 3.20 -16.33
C SER A 83 8.18 2.38 -17.07
N SER A 84 7.68 1.30 -16.46
CA SER A 84 6.57 0.53 -17.05
C SER A 84 5.27 1.33 -17.14
N ILE A 85 5.00 2.20 -16.16
CA ILE A 85 3.85 3.11 -16.17
C ILE A 85 4.02 4.17 -17.25
N ALA A 86 5.21 4.76 -17.39
CA ALA A 86 5.50 5.73 -18.44
C ALA A 86 5.25 5.15 -19.83
N ASN A 87 5.68 3.92 -20.07
CA ASN A 87 5.46 3.21 -21.34
C ASN A 87 3.97 2.90 -21.60
N ARG A 88 3.17 2.62 -20.57
CA ARG A 88 1.76 2.19 -20.73
C ARG A 88 0.73 3.31 -20.64
N ARG A 89 0.99 4.31 -19.79
CA ARG A 89 0.07 5.39 -19.40
C ARG A 89 0.63 6.79 -19.69
N GLY A 90 1.87 6.86 -20.17
CA GLY A 90 2.58 8.12 -20.47
C GLY A 90 3.39 8.66 -19.31
N GLU A 91 4.41 9.46 -19.64
CA GLU A 91 5.33 10.10 -18.68
C GLU A 91 4.61 10.93 -17.62
N ALA A 92 3.57 11.68 -18.01
CA ALA A 92 2.80 12.51 -17.08
C ALA A 92 2.13 11.66 -15.98
N ALA A 93 1.60 10.48 -16.33
CA ALA A 93 0.99 9.58 -15.36
C ALA A 93 2.02 8.96 -14.42
N ALA A 94 3.20 8.58 -14.95
CA ALA A 94 4.30 8.08 -14.13
C ALA A 94 4.79 9.15 -13.15
N LYS A 95 4.93 10.40 -13.61
CA LYS A 95 5.35 11.53 -12.75
C LYS A 95 4.33 11.86 -11.67
N ALA A 96 3.04 11.89 -11.99
CA ALA A 96 2.00 12.10 -10.99
C ALA A 96 2.00 11.00 -9.92
N LEU A 97 2.22 9.74 -10.33
CA LEU A 97 2.32 8.60 -9.42
C LEU A 97 3.58 8.68 -8.54
N GLU A 98 4.73 9.04 -9.12
CA GLU A 98 5.99 9.26 -8.41
C GLU A 98 5.83 10.32 -7.31
N GLN A 99 5.28 11.49 -7.66
CA GLN A 99 5.05 12.60 -6.71
C GLN A 99 4.12 12.19 -5.56
N SER A 100 3.04 11.49 -5.88
CA SER A 100 2.08 11.02 -4.88
C SER A 100 2.72 10.00 -3.93
N ALA A 101 3.57 9.11 -4.46
CA ALA A 101 4.28 8.10 -3.67
C ALA A 101 5.34 8.73 -2.77
N ASP A 102 6.06 9.75 -3.26
CA ASP A 102 7.07 10.48 -2.49
C ASP A 102 6.44 11.26 -1.32
N ALA A 103 5.31 11.92 -1.58
CA ALA A 103 4.54 12.60 -0.53
C ALA A 103 4.09 11.63 0.57
N LEU A 104 3.63 10.43 0.19
CA LEU A 104 3.23 9.40 1.14
C LEU A 104 4.41 8.85 1.94
N ARG A 105 5.57 8.61 1.31
CA ARG A 105 6.80 8.21 2.02
C ARG A 105 7.23 9.29 3.01
N THR A 106 7.21 10.54 2.59
CA THR A 106 7.54 11.69 3.45
C THR A 106 6.63 11.73 4.68
N GLN A 107 5.32 11.56 4.48
CA GLN A 107 4.36 11.46 5.58
C GLN A 107 4.69 10.31 6.53
N ALA A 108 5.01 9.12 6.01
CA ALA A 108 5.38 7.96 6.81
C ALA A 108 6.67 8.20 7.62
N ILE A 109 7.68 8.86 7.04
CA ILE A 109 8.91 9.24 7.73
C ILE A 109 8.61 10.19 8.89
N PHE A 110 7.75 11.20 8.69
CA PHE A 110 7.34 12.10 9.76
C PHE A 110 6.59 11.36 10.88
N GLN A 111 5.75 10.38 10.55
CA GLN A 111 5.08 9.56 11.57
C GLN A 111 6.08 8.72 12.37
N LEU A 112 7.08 8.12 11.72
CA LEU A 112 8.15 7.38 12.38
C LEU A 112 8.97 8.27 13.30
N ALA A 113 9.28 9.50 12.89
CA ALA A 113 10.01 10.47 13.70
C ALA A 113 9.23 10.91 14.95
N ARG A 114 7.89 10.94 14.88
CA ARG A 114 7.01 11.35 15.99
C ARG A 114 6.74 10.25 17.02
N LYS A 115 7.01 8.98 16.70
CA LYS A 115 6.91 7.85 17.62
C LYS A 115 8.32 7.43 18.06
N PRO A 116 8.94 8.08 19.05
CA PRO A 116 10.16 7.57 19.65
C PRO A 116 9.87 6.18 20.23
N SER A 117 10.74 5.23 19.92
CA SER A 117 10.64 3.82 20.32
C SER A 117 10.72 3.62 21.83
#